data_AF-A0A137P8T9-F1
#
_entry.id   AF-A0A137P8T9-F1
#
_cell.length_a   1.000
_cell.length_b   1.000
_cell.length_c   1.000
_cell.angle_alpha   90.00
_cell.angle_beta   90.00
_cell.angle_gamma   90.00
#
_symmetry.space_group_name_H-M   'P 1'
#
loop_
_entity.id
_entity.type
_entity.pdbx_description
1 polymer ?
#
loop_
_entity_poly.entity_id
_entity_poly.type
_entity_poly.pdbx_seq_one_letter_code
_entity_poly.pdbx_strand_id
1 'polypeptide(L)'
;MHRENWEIESFRMCWYADSWDNHFYFDHVPNREGLFVATGDSGHGMKFAPEIGKVILECIERKDGKYYNQFKWRSKPKDFKLYIDRCEVDYSELPLSELEWIKGGKRFESRI
;
A
#
# COMPACT_ATOMS: atom_id res chain seq x y z
N MET A 1 -16.93 1.40 -34.63
CA MET A 1 -16.41 0.45 -33.64
C MET A 1 -17.58 -0.14 -32.90
N HIS A 2 -17.95 -1.38 -33.25
CA HIS A 2 -19.02 -2.12 -32.60
C HIS A 2 -18.54 -2.53 -31.20
N ARG A 3 -19.25 -2.09 -30.16
CA ARG A 3 -19.09 -2.61 -28.80
C ARG A 3 -19.94 -3.87 -28.73
N GLU A 4 -19.31 -5.02 -28.93
CA GLU A 4 -19.95 -6.31 -28.69
C GLU A 4 -20.02 -6.58 -27.18
N ASN A 5 -21.03 -7.35 -26.78
CA ASN A 5 -21.41 -7.64 -25.40
C ASN A 5 -20.32 -8.44 -24.66
N TRP A 6 -19.38 -7.76 -23.99
CA TRP A 6 -18.42 -8.42 -23.11
C TRP A 6 -19.01 -8.65 -21.72
N GLU A 7 -19.13 -9.90 -21.33
CA GLU A 7 -19.49 -10.30 -19.96
C GLU A 7 -18.23 -10.29 -19.07
N ILE A 8 -18.36 -9.74 -17.86
CA ILE A 8 -17.28 -9.76 -16.86
C ILE A 8 -17.21 -11.17 -16.26
N GLU A 9 -16.13 -11.91 -16.55
CA GLU A 9 -15.90 -13.25 -16.00
C GLU A 9 -15.66 -13.25 -14.48
N SER A 10 -14.92 -12.26 -13.94
CA SER A 10 -14.67 -12.16 -12.50
C SER A 10 -14.23 -10.77 -12.06
N PHE A 11 -14.41 -10.47 -10.76
CA PHE A 11 -13.93 -9.25 -10.13
C PHE A 11 -13.40 -9.53 -8.70
N ARG A 12 -12.45 -8.69 -8.26
CA ARG A 12 -11.82 -8.74 -6.93
C ARG A 12 -11.46 -7.32 -6.49
N MET A 13 -11.40 -7.09 -5.18
CA MET A 13 -10.79 -5.87 -4.65
C MET A 13 -9.30 -6.09 -4.40
N CYS A 14 -8.48 -5.11 -4.76
CA CYS A 14 -7.05 -5.08 -4.46
C CYS A 14 -6.79 -3.92 -3.51
N TRP A 15 -6.15 -4.19 -2.38
CA TRP A 15 -5.87 -3.19 -1.35
C TRP A 15 -4.46 -2.64 -1.51
N TYR A 16 -4.32 -1.34 -1.30
CA TYR A 16 -3.06 -0.62 -1.32
C TYR A 16 -2.93 0.27 -0.09
N ALA A 17 -1.69 0.62 0.26
CA ALA A 17 -1.40 1.56 1.33
C ALA A 17 -0.80 2.84 0.76
N ASP A 18 -1.62 3.88 0.70
CA ASP A 18 -1.16 5.20 0.25
C ASP A 18 -0.33 5.90 1.33
N SER A 19 0.78 6.50 0.89
CA SER A 19 1.53 7.48 1.66
C SER A 19 1.06 8.90 1.29
N TRP A 20 1.25 9.86 2.19
CA TRP A 20 0.84 11.24 1.92
C TRP A 20 1.62 11.90 0.76
N ASP A 21 2.81 11.41 0.41
CA ASP A 21 3.65 11.92 -0.68
C ASP A 21 3.83 10.93 -1.82
N ASN A 22 3.06 9.85 -1.86
CA ASN A 22 3.14 8.77 -2.84
C ASN A 22 4.52 8.08 -2.94
N HIS A 23 5.34 8.12 -1.89
CA HIS A 23 6.62 7.40 -1.80
C HIS A 23 6.56 6.25 -0.78
N PHE A 24 7.47 5.29 -0.91
CA PHE A 24 7.59 4.20 0.06
C PHE A 24 7.98 4.67 1.46
N TYR A 25 7.67 3.84 2.45
CA TYR A 25 8.20 3.92 3.82
C TYR A 25 9.09 2.71 4.05
N PHE A 26 10.41 2.92 3.91
CA PHE A 26 11.47 1.93 4.15
C PHE A 26 12.37 2.47 5.26
N ASP A 27 11.95 2.33 6.51
CA ASP A 27 12.72 2.84 7.65
C ASP A 27 12.35 2.16 8.97
N HIS A 28 13.19 2.39 9.96
CA HIS A 28 12.90 2.09 11.34
C HIS A 28 11.82 3.02 11.90
N VAL A 29 10.88 2.44 12.64
CA VAL A 29 9.83 3.22 13.30
C VAL A 29 10.45 4.01 14.46
N PRO A 30 10.28 5.35 14.52
CA PRO A 30 10.80 6.14 15.62
C PRO A 30 10.28 5.65 16.97
N ASN A 31 11.16 5.64 17.98
CA ASN A 31 10.84 5.20 19.34
C ASN A 31 10.38 3.73 19.45
N ARG A 32 10.69 2.88 18.46
CA ARG A 32 10.43 1.43 18.48
C ARG A 32 11.67 0.67 18.03
N GLU A 33 12.48 0.26 18.99
CA GLU A 33 13.70 -0.51 18.71
C GLU A 33 13.38 -1.83 18.01
N GLY A 34 14.18 -2.18 17.01
CA GLY A 34 14.03 -3.42 16.24
C GLY A 34 12.88 -3.45 15.24
N LEU A 35 12.02 -2.43 15.17
CA LEU A 35 10.90 -2.39 14.21
C LEU A 35 11.28 -1.62 12.93
N PHE A 36 11.28 -2.33 11.81
CA PHE A 36 11.43 -1.77 10.46
C PHE A 36 10.14 -1.95 9.67
N VAL A 37 9.75 -0.94 8.87
CA VAL A 37 8.60 -1.03 7.98
C VAL A 37 9.05 -1.01 6.52
N ALA A 38 8.40 -1.83 5.69
CA ALA A 38 8.51 -1.80 4.24
C ALA A 38 7.11 -1.66 3.61
N THR A 39 6.61 -0.44 3.50
CA THR A 39 5.20 -0.17 3.12
C THR A 39 5.05 1.11 2.29
N GLY A 40 3.82 1.63 2.13
CA GLY A 40 3.53 2.87 1.42
C GLY A 40 3.63 2.72 -0.10
N ASP A 41 3.18 1.60 -0.65
CA ASP A 41 3.32 1.27 -2.07
C ASP A 41 2.59 2.27 -2.99
N SER A 42 1.58 2.96 -2.46
CA SER A 42 0.83 4.03 -3.11
C SER A 42 0.32 3.67 -4.52
N GLY A 43 -0.08 2.39 -4.72
CA GLY A 43 -0.60 1.86 -5.97
C GLY A 43 0.45 1.65 -7.06
N HIS A 44 1.74 1.83 -6.78
CA HIS A 44 2.82 1.73 -7.79
C HIS A 44 3.94 0.76 -7.43
N GLY A 45 3.85 0.06 -6.30
CA GLY A 45 4.89 -0.85 -5.81
C GLY A 45 5.23 -2.02 -6.74
N MET A 46 4.22 -2.62 -7.39
CA MET A 46 4.39 -3.88 -8.13
C MET A 46 5.41 -3.81 -9.27
N LYS A 47 5.54 -2.67 -9.97
CA LYS A 47 6.50 -2.51 -11.08
C LYS A 47 7.97 -2.62 -10.64
N PHE A 48 8.22 -2.49 -9.33
CA PHE A 48 9.56 -2.58 -8.74
C PHE A 48 9.85 -3.94 -8.10
N ALA A 49 8.92 -4.90 -8.15
CA ALA A 49 9.04 -6.19 -7.47
C ALA A 49 10.41 -6.89 -7.64
N PRO A 50 11.06 -6.87 -8.82
CA PRO A 50 12.37 -7.53 -8.99
C PRO A 50 13.53 -6.85 -8.23
N GLU A 51 13.45 -5.55 -7.97
CA GLU A 51 14.56 -4.74 -7.45
C GLU A 51 14.32 -4.16 -6.05
N ILE A 52 13.05 -4.11 -5.60
CA ILE A 52 12.64 -3.44 -4.36
C ILE A 52 13.35 -4.01 -3.11
N GLY A 53 13.67 -5.30 -3.10
CA GLY A 53 14.37 -5.95 -1.99
C GLY A 53 15.78 -5.40 -1.74
N LYS A 54 16.52 -5.04 -2.81
CA LYS A 54 17.87 -4.45 -2.68
C LYS A 54 17.79 -3.07 -2.05
N VAL A 55 16.81 -2.27 -2.48
CA VAL A 55 16.55 -0.93 -1.93
C VAL A 55 16.14 -1.01 -0.46
N ILE A 56 15.29 -1.97 -0.10
CA ILE A 56 14.89 -2.20 1.30
C ILE A 56 16.12 -2.56 2.15
N LEU A 57 16.99 -3.45 1.67
CA LEU A 57 18.22 -3.82 2.37
C LEU A 57 19.14 -2.61 2.61
N GLU A 58 19.34 -1.75 1.61
CA GLU A 58 20.13 -0.53 1.77
C GLU A 58 19.57 0.40 2.86
N CYS A 59 18.23 0.49 2.97
CA CYS A 59 17.57 1.28 4.00
C CYS A 59 17.70 0.65 5.40
N ILE A 60 17.60 -0.68 5.51
CA ILE A 60 17.84 -1.42 6.76
C ILE A 60 19.27 -1.18 7.27
N GLU A 61 20.25 -1.19 6.38
CA GLU A 61 21.66 -0.95 6.71
C GLU A 61 21.99 0.53 6.95
N ARG A 62 21.01 1.44 6.79
CA ARG A 62 21.17 2.90 6.87
C ARG A 62 22.33 3.41 6.02
N LYS A 63 22.49 2.86 4.81
CA LYS A 63 23.48 3.36 3.87
C LYS A 63 23.07 4.75 3.42
N ASP A 64 23.92 5.75 3.70
CA ASP A 64 23.71 7.12 3.23
C ASP A 64 23.70 7.15 1.70
N GLY A 65 22.48 7.15 1.16
CA GLY A 65 22.23 7.00 -0.26
C GLY A 65 20.94 7.70 -0.68
N LYS A 66 20.71 7.73 -1.99
CA LYS A 66 19.54 8.37 -2.59
C LYS A 66 18.22 7.80 -2.02
N TYR A 67 18.13 6.49 -1.91
CA TYR A 67 16.89 5.80 -1.54
C TYR A 67 16.56 5.91 -0.05
N TYR A 68 17.55 5.73 0.84
CA TYR A 68 17.34 5.91 2.29
C TYR A 68 16.79 7.31 2.60
N ASN A 69 17.38 8.35 2.00
CA ASN A 69 16.92 9.73 2.21
C ASN A 69 15.50 9.99 1.68
N GLN A 70 15.09 9.28 0.63
CA GLN A 70 13.78 9.44 0.01
C GLN A 70 12.67 8.66 0.75
N PHE A 71 12.98 7.46 1.24
CA PHE A 71 11.99 6.54 1.80
C PHE A 71 11.99 6.46 3.33
N LYS A 72 12.83 7.27 3.99
CA LYS A 72 12.87 7.39 5.44
C LYS A 72 11.51 7.75 6.06
N TRP A 73 11.40 7.49 7.36
CA TRP A 73 10.28 7.89 8.16
C TRP A 73 10.10 9.41 8.12
N ARG A 74 8.86 9.84 7.89
CA ARG A 74 8.51 11.25 7.68
C ARG A 74 7.08 11.51 8.11
N SER A 75 6.87 12.67 8.70
CA SER A 75 5.54 13.10 9.15
C SER A 75 4.82 13.83 8.04
N LYS A 76 3.51 13.60 7.94
CA LYS A 76 2.63 14.37 7.07
C LYS A 76 2.68 15.87 7.45
N PRO A 77 2.78 16.79 6.48
CA PRO A 77 2.62 18.22 6.74
C PRO A 77 1.24 18.54 7.35
N LYS A 78 1.20 19.55 8.23
CA LYS A 78 -0.03 19.91 8.96
C LYS A 78 -1.15 20.39 8.03
N ASP A 79 -0.77 21.06 6.95
CA ASP A 79 -1.62 21.66 5.92
C ASP A 79 -1.94 20.70 4.76
N PHE A 80 -1.40 19.47 4.77
CA PHE A 80 -1.61 18.52 3.69
C PHE A 80 -3.06 18.03 3.62
N LYS A 81 -3.69 18.23 2.45
CA LYS A 81 -4.99 17.65 2.05
C LYS A 81 -4.76 16.47 1.13
N LEU A 82 -5.35 15.32 1.45
CA LEU A 82 -5.27 14.11 0.62
C LEU A 82 -5.93 14.35 -0.74
N TYR A 83 -5.31 13.85 -1.81
CA TYR A 83 -5.85 14.00 -3.17
C TYR A 83 -7.12 13.16 -3.39
N ILE A 84 -7.27 12.08 -2.62
CA ILE A 84 -8.38 11.11 -2.63
C ILE A 84 -9.62 11.58 -1.86
N ASP A 85 -9.59 12.75 -1.22
CA ASP A 85 -10.76 13.37 -0.56
C ASP A 85 -11.88 13.78 -1.57
N ARG A 86 -11.74 13.39 -2.85
CA ARG A 86 -12.70 13.63 -3.94
C ARG A 86 -13.39 12.37 -4.46
N CYS A 87 -13.01 11.19 -4.00
CA CYS A 87 -13.68 9.95 -4.34
C CYS A 87 -14.28 9.37 -3.07
N GLU A 88 -15.47 9.86 -2.67
CA GLU A 88 -16.32 9.10 -1.76
C GLU A 88 -16.68 7.80 -2.48
N VAL A 89 -16.03 6.71 -2.09
CA VAL A 89 -16.47 5.38 -2.48
C VAL A 89 -17.58 4.99 -1.51
N ASP A 90 -18.82 4.97 -1.99
CA ASP A 90 -19.93 4.42 -1.21
C ASP A 90 -19.78 2.90 -1.15
N TYR A 91 -19.18 2.42 -0.06
CA TYR A 91 -19.02 1.00 0.20
C TYR A 91 -20.34 0.28 0.47
N SER A 92 -21.46 0.99 0.67
CA SER A 92 -22.79 0.40 0.90
C SER A 92 -23.44 -0.12 -0.38
N GLU A 93 -23.06 0.41 -1.54
CA GLU A 93 -23.51 -0.08 -2.85
C GLU A 93 -22.67 -1.26 -3.35
N LEU A 94 -21.50 -1.50 -2.74
CA LEU A 94 -20.70 -2.66 -3.08
C LEU A 94 -21.32 -3.91 -2.46
N PRO A 95 -21.47 -5.02 -3.21
CA PRO A 95 -22.01 -6.28 -2.70
C PRO A 95 -20.95 -7.00 -1.84
N LEU A 96 -20.43 -6.33 -0.80
CA LEU A 96 -19.38 -6.84 0.09
C LEU A 96 -19.79 -8.14 0.77
N SER A 97 -21.09 -8.32 1.01
CA SER A 97 -21.67 -9.55 1.55
C SER A 97 -21.64 -10.73 0.56
N GLU A 98 -21.54 -10.48 -0.75
CA GLU A 98 -21.46 -11.51 -1.79
C GLU A 98 -20.02 -11.85 -2.16
N LEU A 99 -19.06 -11.07 -1.66
CA LEU A 99 -17.63 -11.33 -1.83
C LEU A 99 -17.20 -12.50 -0.94
N GLU A 100 -17.27 -13.71 -1.49
CA GLU A 100 -16.88 -14.95 -0.80
C GLU A 100 -15.48 -14.91 -0.19
N TRP A 101 -14.55 -14.15 -0.76
CA TRP A 101 -13.19 -14.01 -0.24
C TRP A 101 -13.09 -13.11 1.02
N ILE A 102 -14.08 -12.24 1.27
CA ILE A 102 -14.21 -11.53 2.56
C ILE A 102 -14.72 -12.51 3.63
N LYS A 103 -15.61 -13.41 3.26
CA LYS A 103 -16.19 -14.42 4.18
C LYS A 103 -15.27 -15.62 4.43
N GLY A 104 -14.44 -15.97 3.45
CA GLY A 104 -13.54 -17.13 3.47
C GLY A 104 -12.07 -16.82 3.76
N GLY A 105 -11.70 -15.54 3.93
CA GLY A 105 -10.40 -15.16 4.42
C GLY A 105 -10.21 -15.75 5.82
N LYS A 106 -9.40 -16.81 5.95
CA LYS A 106 -9.00 -17.34 7.26
C LYS A 106 -8.55 -16.16 8.11
N ARG A 107 -9.25 -15.91 9.21
CA ARG A 107 -8.82 -14.99 10.25
C ARG A 107 -7.39 -15.40 10.58
N PHE A 108 -6.40 -14.58 10.25
CA PHE A 108 -5.04 -14.78 10.75
C PHE A 108 -5.15 -14.60 12.27
N GLU A 109 -5.29 -15.71 12.99
CA GLU A 109 -5.08 -15.72 14.42
C GLU A 109 -3.63 -15.29 14.63
N SER A 110 -3.46 -14.10 15.20
CA SER A 110 -2.17 -13.65 15.68
C SER A 110 -1.72 -14.64 16.74
N ARG A 111 -0.82 -15.55 16.38
CA ARG A 111 0.01 -16.26 17.35
C ARG A 111 1.01 -15.24 17.88
N ILE A 112 0.64 -14.64 19.01
CA ILE A 112 1.57 -14.08 19.99
C ILE A 112 1.55 -15.05 21.17
#